data_AF-A0A971ADE2-F1
#
_entry.id   AF-A0A971ADE2-F1
#
_cell.length_a   1.000
_cell.length_b   1.000
_cell.length_c   1.000
_cell.angle_alpha   90.00
_cell.angle_beta   90.00
_cell.angle_gamma   90.00
#
_symmetry.space_group_name_H-M   'P 1'
#
loop_
_entity.id
_entity.type
_entity.pdbx_description
1 polymer ?
#
loop_
_entity_poly.entity_id
_entity_poly.type
_entity_poly.pdbx_seq_one_letter_code
_entity_poly.pdbx_strand_id
1 'polypeptide(L)'
;MAMSRSREYLADATAARTLGYPLDLASALEKLASYQNPQQVQQKGFANEATAGLFIINPLTKKFNINSAFSTHPPIKERINLLKNM
;
A
#
# COMPACT_ATOMS: atom_id res chain seq x y z
N MET A 1 7.75 -6.79 16.47
CA MET A 1 7.38 -6.41 15.08
C MET A 1 7.16 -7.61 14.13
N ALA A 2 7.80 -8.76 14.34
CA ALA A 2 7.60 -9.95 13.49
C ALA A 2 6.18 -10.57 13.56
N MET A 3 5.54 -10.58 14.74
CA MET A 3 4.16 -11.08 14.90
C MET A 3 3.10 -10.23 14.18
N SER A 4 3.37 -8.94 13.94
CA SER A 4 2.47 -8.07 13.16
C SER A 4 2.45 -8.51 11.70
N ARG A 5 3.63 -8.80 11.12
CA ARG A 5 3.76 -9.19 9.72
C ARG A 5 3.13 -10.55 9.43
N SER A 6 3.29 -11.53 10.32
CA SER A 6 2.63 -12.84 10.17
C SER A 6 1.11 -12.75 10.25
N ARG A 7 0.57 -11.87 11.11
CA ARG A 7 -0.88 -11.63 11.20
C ARG A 7 -1.45 -11.01 9.93
N GLU A 8 -0.73 -10.10 9.30
CA GLU A 8 -1.14 -9.48 8.03
C GLU A 8 -1.22 -10.52 6.89
N TYR A 9 -0.25 -11.42 6.79
CA TYR A 9 -0.32 -12.50 5.80
C TYR A 9 -1.47 -13.48 6.07
N LEU A 10 -1.75 -13.78 7.34
CA LEU A 10 -2.88 -14.61 7.74
C LEU A 10 -4.20 -13.92 7.40
N ALA A 11 -4.29 -12.61 7.62
CA ALA A 11 -5.47 -11.82 7.25
C ALA A 11 -5.72 -11.86 5.74
N ASP A 12 -4.69 -11.67 4.91
CA ASP A 12 -4.80 -11.79 3.45
C ASP A 12 -5.27 -13.17 3.02
N ALA A 13 -4.65 -14.23 3.58
CA ALA A 13 -5.02 -15.60 3.28
C ALA A 13 -6.45 -15.93 3.72
N THR A 14 -6.89 -15.36 4.83
CA THR A 14 -8.26 -15.54 5.33
C THR A 14 -9.24 -14.82 4.42
N ALA A 15 -8.98 -13.55 4.06
CA ALA A 15 -9.81 -12.79 3.15
C ALA A 15 -9.92 -13.48 1.78
N ALA A 16 -8.80 -13.97 1.23
CA ALA A 16 -8.78 -14.72 -0.02
C ALA A 16 -9.65 -15.99 0.06
N ARG A 17 -9.55 -16.76 1.16
CA ARG A 17 -10.39 -17.96 1.36
C ARG A 17 -11.86 -17.64 1.59
N THR A 18 -12.16 -16.57 2.32
CA THR A 18 -13.55 -16.17 2.61
C THR A 18 -14.25 -15.62 1.38
N LEU A 19 -13.54 -14.83 0.57
CA LEU A 19 -14.10 -14.20 -0.63
C LEU A 19 -14.05 -15.12 -1.85
N GLY A 20 -13.06 -16.01 -1.94
CA GLY A 20 -12.84 -16.88 -3.11
C GLY A 20 -12.17 -16.19 -4.29
N TYR A 21 -11.78 -14.91 -4.16
CA TYR A 21 -11.19 -14.09 -5.23
C TYR A 21 -9.83 -13.51 -4.83
N PRO A 22 -8.76 -14.33 -4.73
CA PRO A 22 -7.43 -13.87 -4.33
C PRO A 22 -6.82 -12.85 -5.29
N LEU A 23 -7.09 -12.97 -6.60
CA LEU A 23 -6.59 -12.04 -7.62
C LEU A 23 -7.20 -10.63 -7.51
N ASP A 24 -8.48 -10.54 -7.10
CA ASP A 24 -9.13 -9.24 -6.89
C ASP A 24 -8.54 -8.51 -5.68
N LEU A 25 -8.19 -9.25 -4.62
CA LEU A 25 -7.43 -8.71 -3.49
C LEU A 25 -6.03 -8.24 -3.93
N ALA A 26 -5.33 -9.01 -4.76
CA ALA A 26 -4.05 -8.59 -5.31
C ALA A 26 -4.19 -7.30 -6.14
N SER A 27 -5.22 -7.20 -6.98
CA SER A 27 -5.52 -6.00 -7.78
C SER A 27 -5.83 -4.78 -6.90
N ALA A 28 -6.58 -4.97 -5.81
CA ALA A 28 -6.86 -3.91 -4.85
C ALA A 28 -5.57 -3.39 -4.18
N LEU A 29 -4.67 -4.29 -3.79
CA LEU A 29 -3.35 -3.91 -3.24
C LEU A 29 -2.46 -3.21 -4.27
N GLU A 30 -2.47 -3.64 -5.53
CA GLU A 30 -1.77 -2.95 -6.62
C GLU A 30 -2.30 -1.53 -6.83
N LYS A 31 -3.62 -1.37 -6.80
CA LYS A 31 -4.28 -0.06 -6.89
C LYS A 31 -3.81 0.84 -5.74
N LEU A 32 -3.84 0.37 -4.50
CA LEU A 32 -3.33 1.12 -3.34
C LEU A 32 -1.85 1.50 -3.49
N ALA A 33 -1.00 0.58 -3.96
CA ALA A 33 0.41 0.85 -4.22
C ALA A 33 0.59 1.96 -5.28
N SER A 34 -0.27 2.01 -6.30
CA SER A 34 -0.21 3.03 -7.36
C SER A 34 -0.64 4.43 -6.89
N TYR A 35 -1.63 4.53 -6.00
CA TYR A 35 -2.10 5.81 -5.44
C TYR A 35 -1.10 6.44 -4.46
N GLN A 36 -0.16 5.65 -3.94
CA GLN A 36 0.97 6.15 -3.15
C GLN A 36 2.06 6.82 -3.99
N ASN A 37 1.84 7.08 -5.29
CA ASN A 37 2.75 7.89 -6.09
C ASN A 37 2.44 9.39 -5.96
N PRO A 38 3.13 10.15 -5.08
CA PRO A 38 2.96 11.60 -4.93
C PRO A 38 3.17 12.37 -6.23
N GLN A 39 3.91 11.80 -7.20
CA GLN A 39 4.13 12.39 -8.52
C GLN A 39 2.84 12.66 -9.30
N GLN A 40 1.82 11.78 -9.22
CA GLN A 40 0.55 12.01 -9.91
C GLN A 40 -0.27 13.16 -9.28
N VAL A 41 -0.12 13.37 -7.97
CA VAL A 41 -0.80 14.45 -7.24
C VAL A 41 -0.12 15.79 -7.51
N GLN A 42 1.23 15.80 -7.56
CA GLN A 42 2.02 16.97 -7.96
C GLN A 42 1.74 17.41 -9.40
N GLN A 43 1.63 16.47 -10.34
CA GLN A 43 1.42 16.78 -11.77
C GLN A 43 0.08 17.45 -12.07
N LYS A 44 -0.94 17.28 -11.22
CA LYS A 44 -2.27 17.90 -11.42
C LYS A 44 -2.39 19.32 -10.87
N GLY A 45 -1.32 19.91 -10.32
CA GLY A 45 -1.30 21.30 -9.86
C GLY A 45 -2.03 21.59 -8.54
N PHE A 46 -2.73 20.62 -7.96
CA PHE A 46 -3.44 20.76 -6.69
C PHE A 46 -2.53 20.70 -5.45
N ALA A 47 -1.28 20.26 -5.62
CA ALA A 47 -0.31 20.10 -4.53
C ALA A 47 0.72 21.23 -4.57
N ASN A 48 0.59 22.19 -3.66
CA ASN A 48 1.59 23.19 -3.34
C ASN A 48 1.81 23.22 -1.81
N GLU A 49 2.78 24.01 -1.32
CA GLU A 49 3.08 24.06 0.13
C GLU A 49 1.86 24.53 0.95
N ALA A 50 1.03 25.41 0.39
CA ALA A 50 -0.16 25.92 1.06
C ALA A 50 -1.28 24.86 1.19
N THR A 51 -1.39 23.91 0.24
CA THR A 51 -2.40 22.83 0.28
C THR A 51 -1.86 21.53 0.86
N ALA A 52 -0.55 21.41 1.11
CA ALA A 52 0.07 20.17 1.58
C ALA A 52 -0.56 19.60 2.86
N GLY A 53 -1.02 20.46 3.78
CA GLY A 53 -1.69 20.05 5.02
C GLY A 53 -3.10 19.47 4.84
N LEU A 54 -3.70 19.58 3.64
CA LEU A 54 -5.03 19.03 3.33
C LEU A 54 -4.96 17.57 2.86
N PHE A 55 -3.78 17.07 2.53
CA PHE A 55 -3.61 15.71 2.03
C PHE A 55 -3.36 14.74 3.17
N ILE A 56 -4.00 13.57 3.11
CA ILE A 56 -3.72 12.43 4.00
C ILE A 56 -2.24 12.04 3.92
N ILE A 57 -1.63 12.24 2.75
CA ILE A 57 -0.23 11.94 2.46
C ILE A 57 0.41 13.19 1.87
N ASN A 58 1.48 13.70 2.48
CA ASN A 58 2.17 14.89 1.99
C ASN A 58 2.65 14.66 0.54
N PRO A 59 2.08 15.38 -0.44
CA PRO A 59 2.39 15.16 -1.85
C PRO A 59 3.76 15.70 -2.23
N LEU A 60 4.38 16.58 -1.43
CA LEU A 60 5.66 17.23 -1.73
C LEU A 60 6.89 16.42 -1.28
N THR A 61 6.69 15.42 -0.41
CA THR A 61 7.77 14.55 0.06
C THR A 61 8.26 13.61 -1.05
N LYS A 62 9.46 13.87 -1.58
CA LYS A 62 10.12 13.11 -2.68
C LYS A 62 10.57 11.68 -2.32
N LYS A 63 10.45 11.26 -1.05
CA LYS A 63 10.91 9.94 -0.61
C LYS A 63 9.85 9.26 0.26
N PHE A 64 8.89 8.60 -0.38
CA PHE A 64 8.19 7.49 0.25
C PHE A 64 9.16 6.31 0.31
N ASN A 65 9.98 6.28 1.36
CA ASN A 65 10.82 5.13 1.61
C ASN A 65 9.94 4.02 2.22
N ILE A 66 9.23 3.30 1.35
CA ILE A 66 8.43 2.12 1.69
C ILE A 66 9.28 0.95 2.22
N ASN A 67 10.61 1.13 2.29
CA ASN A 67 11.56 0.10 2.70
C ASN A 67 11.83 0.13 4.22
N SER A 68 11.02 -0.70 4.88
CA SER A 68 11.42 -1.81 5.76
C SER A 68 11.80 -1.58 7.22
N ALA A 69 12.20 -0.38 7.67
CA ALA A 69 12.61 -0.20 9.08
C ALA A 69 11.46 0.18 10.04
N PHE A 70 10.45 0.92 9.59
CA PHE A 70 9.34 1.42 10.43
C PHE A 70 7.94 1.02 9.94
N SER A 71 7.82 0.21 8.88
CA SER A 71 6.52 -0.28 8.42
C SER A 71 5.92 -1.27 9.44
N THR A 72 4.73 -0.94 9.94
CA THR A 72 3.90 -1.82 10.79
C THR A 72 3.35 -3.02 10.03
N HIS A 73 3.31 -2.92 8.70
CA HIS A 73 2.86 -3.94 7.75
C HIS A 73 4.04 -4.49 6.93
N PRO A 74 3.96 -5.75 6.45
CA PRO A 74 4.91 -6.27 5.50
C PRO A 74 4.86 -5.50 4.17
N PRO A 75 5.93 -5.57 3.35
CA PRO A 75 5.96 -4.93 2.04
C PRO A 75 4.75 -5.33 1.19
N ILE A 76 4.05 -4.35 0.62
CA ILE A 76 2.83 -4.60 -0.18
C ILE A 76 3.09 -5.52 -1.38
N LYS A 77 4.31 -5.46 -1.96
CA LYS A 77 4.75 -6.35 -3.05
C LYS A 77 4.78 -7.82 -2.63
N GLU A 78 5.23 -8.12 -1.42
CA GLU A 78 5.25 -9.50 -0.91
C GLU A 78 3.84 -10.04 -0.73
N ARG A 79 2.92 -9.21 -0.21
CA ARG A 79 1.49 -9.55 -0.07
C ARG A 79 0.82 -9.83 -1.42
N ILE A 80 1.06 -8.97 -2.41
CA ILE A 80 0.55 -9.15 -3.79
C ILE A 80 1.04 -10.47 -4.39
N ASN A 81 2.34 -10.77 -4.24
CA ASN A 81 2.90 -12.01 -4.77
C ASN A 81 2.28 -13.26 -4.11
N LEU A 82 2.06 -13.23 -2.79
CA LEU A 82 1.42 -14.35 -2.09
C LEU A 82 -0.01 -14.57 -2.58
N LEU A 83 -0.80 -13.50 -2.73
CA LEU A 83 -2.17 -13.59 -3.23
C LEU A 83 -2.26 -14.06 -4.68
N LYS A 84 -1.29 -13.69 -5.54
CA LYS A 84 -1.23 -14.18 -6.93
C LYS A 84 -0.87 -15.67 -7.04
N ASN A 85 -0.25 -16.24 -6.00
CA ASN A 85 0.18 -17.64 -5.95
C ASN A 85 -0.78 -18.53 -5.13
N MET A 86 -1.93 -18.01 -4.71
CA MET A 86 -3.02 -18.78 -4.06
C MET A 86 -3.98 -19.34 -5.09
#